data_AF-A0A120G5S6-F1
#
_entry.id   AF-A0A120G5S6-F1
#
_cell.length_a   1.000
_cell.length_b   1.000
_cell.length_c   1.000
_cell.angle_alpha   90.00
_cell.angle_beta   90.00
_cell.angle_gamma   90.00
#
_symmetry.space_group_name_H-M   'P 1'
#
loop_
_entity.id
_entity.type
_entity.pdbx_description
1 polymer ?
#
loop_
_entity_poly.entity_id
_entity_poly.type
_entity_poly.pdbx_seq_one_letter_code
_entity_poly.pdbx_strand_id
1 'polypeptide(L)'
;MVIGTEGSADARAQLQQNRLDAAMQGSETIPYLMSLDKGKYKPVGLAISKQFTGLGIEKSNTELVTAISEALQGMIDDGTYGKILKKWDLEQGAVEKITINSGQ
;
A
#
# COMPACT_ATOMS: atom_id res chain seq x y z
N MET A 1 -17.58 -18.75 -3.21
CA MET A 1 -16.74 -19.36 -2.14
C MET A 1 -15.47 -18.53 -2.05
N VAL A 2 -14.96 -18.22 -0.86
CA VAL A 2 -13.68 -17.51 -0.68
C VAL A 2 -12.60 -18.56 -0.49
N ILE A 3 -11.51 -18.46 -1.26
CA ILE A 3 -10.35 -19.35 -1.14
C ILE A 3 -9.09 -18.53 -0.87
N GLY A 4 -8.19 -19.07 -0.04
CA GLY A 4 -6.86 -18.50 0.16
C GLY A 4 -5.93 -18.86 -1.01
N THR A 5 -4.94 -18.02 -1.25
CA THR A 5 -3.90 -18.20 -2.27
C THR A 5 -2.52 -18.12 -1.62
N GLU A 6 -1.51 -18.72 -2.24
CA GLU A 6 -0.12 -18.63 -1.79
C GLU A 6 0.50 -17.29 -2.23
N GLY A 7 -0.04 -16.20 -1.66
CA GLY A 7 0.39 -14.83 -1.93
C GLY A 7 -0.14 -14.24 -3.24
N SER A 8 0.33 -13.02 -3.53
CA SER A 8 -0.20 -12.19 -4.63
C SER A 8 0.10 -12.72 -6.03
N ALA A 9 1.16 -13.50 -6.22
CA ALA A 9 1.50 -14.10 -7.52
C ALA A 9 0.52 -15.23 -7.89
N ASP A 10 0.23 -16.13 -6.94
CA ASP A 10 -0.72 -17.22 -7.12
C ASP A 10 -2.15 -16.71 -7.39
N ALA A 11 -2.61 -15.72 -6.61
CA ALA A 11 -3.91 -15.09 -6.82
C ALA A 11 -4.11 -14.57 -8.26
N ARG A 12 -3.07 -13.95 -8.83
CA ARG A 12 -3.11 -13.41 -10.19
C ARG A 12 -3.09 -14.51 -11.25
N ALA A 13 -2.28 -15.55 -11.06
CA ALA A 13 -2.25 -16.69 -11.97
C ALA A 13 -3.62 -17.39 -12.02
N GLN A 14 -4.25 -17.60 -10.86
CA GLN A 14 -5.58 -18.20 -10.79
C GLN A 14 -6.67 -17.31 -11.40
N LEU A 15 -6.60 -15.99 -11.19
CA LEU A 15 -7.50 -15.03 -11.84
C LEU A 15 -7.38 -15.07 -13.37
N GLN A 16 -6.16 -15.06 -13.90
CA GLN A 16 -5.94 -15.15 -15.36
C GLN A 16 -6.41 -16.48 -15.96
N GLN A 17 -6.39 -17.56 -15.19
CA GLN A 17 -6.87 -18.89 -15.60
C GLN A 17 -8.39 -19.05 -15.46
N ASN A 18 -9.13 -17.99 -15.11
CA ASN A 18 -10.56 -18.03 -14.80
C ASN A 18 -10.92 -19.02 -13.68
N ARG A 19 -9.97 -19.30 -12.77
CA ARG A 19 -10.21 -20.11 -11.56
C ARG A 19 -10.78 -19.28 -10.41
N LEU A 20 -10.67 -17.95 -10.52
CA LEU A 20 -11.24 -16.95 -9.61
C LEU A 20 -12.03 -15.94 -10.42
N ASP A 21 -13.15 -15.47 -9.87
CA ASP A 21 -13.92 -14.36 -10.45
C ASP A 21 -13.34 -12.98 -10.06
N ALA A 22 -12.70 -12.89 -8.90
CA ALA A 22 -12.04 -11.70 -8.39
C ALA A 22 -10.94 -12.06 -7.38
N ALA A 23 -9.94 -11.18 -7.21
CA ALA A 23 -8.89 -11.31 -6.22
C ALA A 23 -8.82 -10.04 -5.35
N MET A 24 -8.77 -10.22 -4.04
CA MET A 24 -8.54 -9.14 -3.09
C MET A 24 -7.04 -8.99 -2.85
N GLN A 25 -6.50 -7.80 -3.10
CA GLN A 25 -5.09 -7.47 -2.93
C GLN A 25 -4.93 -6.06 -2.37
N GLY A 26 -3.81 -5.83 -1.70
CA GLY A 26 -3.45 -4.51 -1.20
C GLY A 26 -3.27 -3.50 -2.33
N SER A 27 -3.77 -2.27 -2.11
CA SER A 27 -3.74 -1.18 -3.09
C SER A 27 -2.32 -0.77 -3.50
N GLU A 28 -1.32 -1.10 -2.69
CA GLU A 28 0.07 -0.66 -2.85
C GLU A 28 0.79 -1.26 -4.06
N THR A 29 0.38 -2.44 -4.53
CA THR A 29 1.03 -3.11 -5.68
C THR A 29 0.23 -3.04 -6.97
N ILE A 30 -1.08 -2.78 -6.87
CA ILE A 30 -2.02 -2.89 -7.99
C ILE A 30 -1.72 -1.88 -9.12
N PRO A 31 -1.48 -0.58 -8.86
CA PRO A 31 -1.20 0.37 -9.93
C PRO A 31 0.05 0.00 -10.73
N TYR A 32 1.13 -0.39 -10.04
CA TYR A 32 2.36 -0.85 -10.69
C TYR A 32 2.11 -2.08 -11.57
N LEU A 33 1.37 -3.07 -11.07
CA LEU A 33 1.04 -4.27 -11.84
C LEU A 33 0.16 -3.97 -13.06
N MET A 34 -0.84 -3.11 -12.91
CA MET A 34 -1.68 -2.65 -14.03
C MET A 34 -0.87 -1.89 -15.08
N SER A 35 0.22 -1.21 -14.68
CA SER A 35 1.12 -0.54 -15.62
C SER A 35 1.92 -1.52 -16.48
N LEU A 36 2.27 -2.69 -15.93
CA LEU A 36 2.97 -3.78 -16.64
C LEU A 36 2.01 -4.56 -17.54
N ASP A 37 0.83 -4.90 -17.02
CA ASP A 37 -0.19 -5.74 -17.65
C ASP A 37 -1.37 -4.90 -18.16
N LYS A 38 -1.09 -3.95 -19.06
CA LYS A 38 -2.08 -2.98 -19.55
C LYS A 38 -3.33 -3.66 -20.10
N GLY A 39 -4.49 -3.29 -19.55
CA GLY A 39 -5.81 -3.77 -19.98
C GLY A 39 -6.19 -5.17 -19.50
N LYS A 40 -5.32 -5.89 -18.78
CA LYS A 40 -5.64 -7.24 -18.27
C LYS A 40 -6.45 -7.24 -16.99
N TYR A 41 -6.30 -6.21 -16.16
CA TYR A 41 -6.98 -6.10 -14.87
C TYR A 41 -7.80 -4.82 -14.80
N LYS A 42 -8.88 -4.86 -14.01
CA LYS A 42 -9.71 -3.70 -13.70
C LYS A 42 -10.02 -3.71 -12.20
N PRO A 43 -9.82 -2.59 -11.49
CA PRO A 43 -10.25 -2.48 -10.10
C PRO A 43 -11.78 -2.53 -10.02
N VAL A 44 -12.29 -3.19 -8.98
CA VAL A 44 -13.72 -3.33 -8.71
C VAL A 44 -14.03 -2.64 -7.39
N GLY A 45 -14.87 -1.61 -7.44
CA GLY A 45 -15.30 -0.88 -6.25
C GLY A 45 -14.21 -0.01 -5.62
N LEU A 46 -14.44 0.36 -4.37
CA LEU A 46 -13.51 1.10 -3.52
C LEU A 46 -12.78 0.14 -2.56
N ALA A 47 -11.71 0.62 -1.93
CA ALA A 47 -11.05 -0.11 -0.85
C ALA A 47 -12.08 -0.46 0.25
N ILE A 48 -12.12 -1.74 0.63
CA ILE A 48 -13.05 -2.27 1.64
C ILE A 48 -12.45 -2.27 3.06
N SER A 49 -11.15 -2.03 3.17
CA SER A 49 -10.44 -1.87 4.44
C SER A 49 -9.30 -0.86 4.27
N LYS A 50 -8.98 -0.17 5.37
CA LYS A 50 -7.83 0.74 5.46
C LYS A 50 -6.88 0.19 6.50
N GLN A 51 -5.61 0.10 6.15
CA GLN A 51 -4.53 -0.31 7.03
C GLN A 51 -3.41 0.71 6.93
N PHE A 52 -2.74 0.99 8.05
CA PHE A 52 -1.58 1.88 8.07
C PHE A 52 -0.32 1.07 7.79
N THR A 53 0.39 1.40 6.72
CA THR A 53 1.73 0.89 6.47
C THR A 53 2.72 1.68 7.32
N GLY A 54 3.51 0.99 8.14
CA GLY A 54 4.51 1.59 9.02
C GLY A 54 5.92 1.08 8.77
N LEU A 55 6.91 1.82 9.27
CA LEU A 55 8.31 1.40 9.32
C LEU A 55 8.59 0.71 10.65
N GLY A 56 9.13 -0.51 10.61
CA GLY A 56 9.55 -1.23 11.80
C GLY A 56 10.88 -0.69 12.32
N ILE A 57 10.87 -0.10 13.52
CA ILE A 57 12.05 0.44 14.20
C ILE A 57 12.14 -0.19 15.59
N GLU A 58 13.36 -0.39 16.10
CA GLU A 58 13.56 -0.87 17.46
C GLU A 58 12.96 0.11 18.47
N LYS A 59 12.08 -0.39 19.35
CA LYS A 59 11.32 0.46 20.30
C LYS A 59 12.20 1.19 21.33
N SER A 60 13.35 0.60 21.66
CA SER A 60 14.32 1.17 22.62
C SER A 60 15.09 2.36 22.04
N ASN A 61 15.19 2.46 20.70
CA ASN A 61 15.95 3.50 20.02
C ASN A 61 15.07 4.73 19.75
N THR A 62 14.78 5.47 20.82
CA THR A 62 13.90 6.64 20.79
C THR A 62 14.43 7.78 19.92
N GLU A 63 15.76 7.93 19.86
CA GLU A 63 16.41 8.92 19.00
C GLU A 63 16.12 8.63 17.52
N LEU A 64 16.29 7.38 17.08
CA LEU A 64 16.00 6.99 15.70
C LEU A 64 14.50 7.09 15.36
N VAL A 65 13.62 6.70 16.29
CA VAL A 65 12.17 6.85 16.12
C VAL A 65 11.79 8.31 15.92
N THR A 66 12.36 9.21 16.71
CA THR A 66 12.10 10.65 16.64
C THR A 66 12.61 11.22 15.33
N ALA A 67 13.87 10.95 14.98
CA ALA A 67 14.49 11.45 13.76
C ALA A 67 13.74 11.01 12.49
N ILE A 68 13.31 9.75 12.42
CA ILE A 68 12.53 9.25 11.28
C ILE A 68 11.14 9.90 11.23
N SER A 69 10.49 10.07 12.38
CA SER A 69 9.16 10.68 12.44
C SER A 69 9.18 12.14 11.99
N GLU A 70 10.18 12.91 12.44
CA GLU A 70 10.38 14.30 12.05
C GLU A 70 10.72 14.43 10.56
N ALA A 71 11.61 13.58 10.04
CA ALA A 71 11.97 13.60 8.63
C ALA A 71 10.76 13.31 7.72
N LEU A 72 9.95 12.31 8.06
CA LEU A 72 8.75 11.98 7.31
C LEU A 72 7.69 13.08 7.41
N GLN A 73 7.52 13.71 8.59
CA GLN A 73 6.61 14.85 8.73
C GLN A 73 7.09 16.04 7.89
N GLY A 74 8.39 16.33 7.88
CA GLY A 74 8.96 17.37 7.02
C GLY A 74 8.70 17.12 5.53
N MET A 75 8.73 15.87 5.08
CA MET A 75 8.37 15.50 3.70
C MET A 75 6.87 15.68 3.39
N ILE A 76 6.00 15.55 4.39
CA ILE A 76 4.57 15.87 4.23
C ILE A 76 4.43 17.38 4.09
N ASP A 77 5.04 18.13 4.99
CA ASP A 77 4.92 19.59 5.08
C ASP A 77 5.48 20.30 3.82
N ASP A 78 6.57 19.78 3.25
CA ASP A 78 7.17 20.30 2.01
C ASP A 78 6.54 19.74 0.71
N GLY A 79 5.58 18.81 0.85
CA GLY A 79 4.85 18.17 -0.24
C GLY A 79 5.63 17.15 -1.06
N THR A 80 6.88 16.82 -0.72
CA THR A 80 7.66 15.79 -1.41
C THR A 80 7.05 14.40 -1.23
N TYR A 81 6.47 14.12 -0.07
CA TYR A 81 5.72 12.89 0.21
C TYR A 81 4.58 12.69 -0.80
N GLY A 82 3.73 13.71 -0.99
CA GLY A 82 2.63 13.66 -1.96
C GLY A 82 3.12 13.45 -3.39
N LYS A 83 4.23 14.08 -3.79
CA LYS A 83 4.83 13.89 -5.12
C LYS A 83 5.29 12.45 -5.34
N ILE A 84 5.87 11.82 -4.32
CA ILE A 84 6.29 10.41 -4.38
C ILE A 84 5.07 9.50 -4.51
N LEU A 85 4.03 9.70 -3.71
CA LEU A 85 2.81 8.90 -3.80
C LEU A 85 2.16 9.02 -5.19
N LYS A 86 2.06 10.23 -5.71
CA LYS A 86 1.51 10.50 -7.05
C LYS A 86 2.30 9.81 -8.15
N LYS A 87 3.64 9.81 -8.06
CA LYS A 87 4.51 9.10 -9.02
C LYS A 87 4.18 7.60 -9.11
N TRP A 88 3.72 7.01 -8.01
CA TRP A 88 3.41 5.59 -7.91
C TRP A 88 1.91 5.28 -7.89
N ASP A 89 1.05 6.29 -8.10
CA ASP A 89 -0.42 6.17 -8.05
C ASP A 89 -0.93 5.62 -6.70
N LEU A 90 -0.31 6.08 -5.60
CA LEU A 90 -0.58 5.66 -4.21
C LEU A 90 -1.27 6.73 -3.37
N GLU A 91 -1.84 7.76 -3.99
CA GLU A 91 -2.42 8.93 -3.30
C GLU A 91 -3.55 8.54 -2.32
N GLN A 92 -4.27 7.43 -2.57
CA GLN A 92 -5.31 6.92 -1.65
C GLN A 92 -4.76 6.46 -0.30
N GLY A 93 -3.48 6.09 -0.23
CA GLY A 93 -2.80 5.66 0.99
C GLY A 93 -2.15 6.81 1.78
N ALA A 94 -2.31 8.06 1.34
CA ALA A 94 -1.67 9.21 1.96
C ALA A 94 -2.10 9.39 3.43
N VAL A 95 -1.15 9.82 4.26
CA VAL A 95 -1.41 10.31 5.62
C VAL A 95 -1.08 11.79 5.70
N GLU A 96 -1.87 12.52 6.49
CA GLU A 96 -1.66 13.96 6.75
C GLU A 96 -0.68 14.21 7.90
N LYS A 97 -0.51 13.22 8.78
CA LYS A 97 0.35 13.32 9.94
C LYS A 97 1.04 11.98 10.22
N ILE A 98 2.33 12.04 10.54
CA ILE A 98 3.08 10.87 10.98
C ILE A 98 2.70 10.52 12.42
N THR A 99 2.46 9.22 12.64
CA THR A 99 2.04 8.68 13.92
C THR A 99 2.91 7.50 14.31
N ILE A 100 3.19 7.34 15.61
CA ILE A 100 3.96 6.22 16.15
C ILE A 100 2.98 5.20 16.73
N ASN A 101 3.10 3.93 16.32
CA ASN A 101 2.27 2.81 16.80
C ASN A 101 0.75 3.07 16.69
N SER A 102 0.28 3.46 15.50
CA SER A 102 -1.16 3.71 15.24
C SER A 102 -1.84 2.67 14.34
N GLY A 103 -1.18 1.54 14.08
CA GLY A 103 -1.87 0.35 13.59
C GLY A 103 -2.75 -0.20 14.71
N GLN A 104 -4.03 -0.48 14.41
CA GLN A 104 -4.92 -1.23 15.29
C GLN A 104 -4.51 -2.71 15.33
#